data_AF-A0A1G0ZZW0-F1
#
_entry.id   AF-A0A1G0ZZW0-F1
#
_cell.length_a   1.000
_cell.length_b   1.000
_cell.length_c   1.000
_cell.angle_alpha   90.00
_cell.angle_beta   90.00
_cell.angle_gamma   90.00
#
_symmetry.space_group_name_H-M   'P 1'
#
loop_
_entity.id
_entity.type
_entity.pdbx_description
1 polymer ?
#
loop_
_entity_poly.entity_id
_entity_poly.type
_entity_poly.pdbx_seq_one_letter_code
_entity_poly.pdbx_strand_id
1 'polypeptide(L)'
;MNQLAMGMSVAWLIGIVVYARNRGKVSHRFFWITPLCMLMVGLWAIIPDLPRLAGDTALYHRMAHNPRMDIFLFHYTIDQIESDAPWGMALLAIQAISLQIMQLLNLRQIEKGPRP
;
A
#
# COMPACT_ATOMS: atom_id res chain seq x y z
N MET A 1 -2.64 -13.09 2.12
CA MET A 1 -1.74 -12.19 1.34
C MET A 1 -2.35 -10.80 1.12
N ASN A 2 -3.63 -10.58 1.42
CA ASN A 2 -4.23 -9.26 1.20
C ASN A 2 -3.69 -8.20 2.17
N GLN A 3 -3.15 -8.62 3.33
CA GLN A 3 -2.45 -7.76 4.30
C GLN A 3 -1.35 -6.89 3.68
N LEU A 4 -0.57 -7.42 2.73
CA LEU A 4 0.44 -6.64 2.01
C LEU A 4 -0.22 -5.51 1.21
N ALA A 5 -1.24 -5.84 0.42
CA ALA A 5 -1.97 -4.88 -0.41
C ALA A 5 -2.69 -3.81 0.43
N MET A 6 -3.27 -4.22 1.57
CA MET A 6 -3.90 -3.31 2.54
C MET A 6 -2.89 -2.38 3.18
N GLY A 7 -1.74 -2.90 3.64
CA GLY A 7 -0.67 -2.07 4.18
C GLY A 7 -0.19 -1.03 3.16
N MET A 8 0.07 -1.45 1.92
CA MET A 8 0.45 -0.53 0.84
C MET A 8 -0.61 0.52 0.54
N SER A 9 -1.90 0.22 0.78
CA SER A 9 -3.01 1.15 0.52
C SER A 9 -2.94 2.43 1.35
N VAL A 10 -2.42 2.36 2.58
CA VAL A 10 -2.31 3.55 3.44
C VAL A 10 -1.42 4.61 2.80
N ALA A 11 -0.19 4.24 2.41
CA ALA A 11 0.74 5.15 1.75
C ALA A 11 0.25 5.59 0.36
N TRP A 12 -0.39 4.67 -0.38
CA TRP A 12 -0.98 4.96 -1.69
C TRP A 12 -2.08 6.02 -1.61
N LEU A 13 -3.02 5.88 -0.67
CA LEU A 13 -4.10 6.85 -0.46
C LEU A 13 -3.55 8.22 -0.06
N ILE A 14 -2.53 8.26 0.80
CA ILE A 14 -1.83 9.51 1.13
C ILE A 14 -1.23 10.13 -0.14
N GLY A 15 -0.59 9.33 -0.98
CA GLY A 15 -0.07 9.76 -2.28
C GLY A 15 -1.16 10.36 -3.18
N ILE A 16 -2.30 9.68 -3.34
CA ILE A 16 -3.46 10.18 -4.09
C ILE A 16 -3.92 11.53 -3.55
N VAL A 17 -4.09 11.65 -2.24
CA VAL A 17 -4.53 12.90 -1.59
C VAL A 17 -3.54 14.03 -1.84
N VAL A 18 -2.24 13.77 -1.71
CA VAL A 18 -1.18 14.76 -1.98
C VAL A 18 -1.21 15.19 -3.46
N TYR A 19 -1.31 14.26 -4.39
CA TYR A 19 -1.38 14.55 -5.81
C TYR A 19 -2.63 15.38 -6.16
N ALA A 20 -3.79 15.00 -5.63
CA ALA A 20 -5.05 15.72 -5.83
C ALA A 20 -4.99 17.14 -5.25
N ARG A 21 -4.44 17.31 -4.04
CA ARG A 21 -4.25 18.62 -3.41
C ARG A 21 -3.33 19.53 -4.21
N ASN A 22 -2.30 18.98 -4.84
CA ASN A 22 -1.41 19.72 -5.73
C ASN A 22 -1.95 19.86 -7.17
N ARG A 23 -3.23 19.53 -7.40
CA ARG A 23 -3.90 19.60 -8.71
C ARG A 23 -3.16 18.84 -9.81
N GLY A 24 -2.51 17.74 -9.42
CA GLY A 24 -1.70 16.90 -10.30
C GLY A 24 -0.30 17.42 -10.63
N LYS A 25 0.14 18.52 -10.00
CA LYS A 25 1.50 19.08 -10.17
C LYS A 25 2.41 18.59 -9.06
N VAL A 26 3.16 17.53 -9.30
CA VAL A 26 4.10 16.96 -8.31
C VAL A 26 5.51 16.84 -8.88
N SER A 27 6.52 16.90 -8.01
CA SER A 27 7.91 16.69 -8.41
C SER A 27 8.13 15.24 -8.88
N HIS A 28 9.12 15.02 -9.75
CA HIS A 28 9.46 13.66 -10.20
C HIS A 28 9.83 12.71 -9.03
N ARG A 29 10.42 13.26 -7.95
CA ARG A 29 10.76 12.50 -6.72
C ARG A 29 9.53 11.87 -6.07
N PHE A 30 8.34 12.46 -6.23
CA PHE A 30 7.09 11.91 -5.71
C PHE A 30 6.82 10.48 -6.21
N PHE A 31 7.12 10.20 -7.48
CA PHE A 31 6.91 8.89 -8.09
C PHE A 31 7.92 7.83 -7.66
N TRP A 32 9.02 8.22 -7.01
CA TRP A 32 9.97 7.29 -6.40
C TRP A 32 9.72 7.11 -4.90
N ILE A 33 9.41 8.20 -4.20
CA ILE A 33 9.15 8.19 -2.76
C ILE A 33 7.85 7.45 -2.46
N THR A 34 6.78 7.67 -3.23
CA THR A 34 5.48 7.07 -2.94
C THR A 34 5.51 5.54 -2.99
N PRO A 35 6.04 4.88 -4.04
CA PRO A 35 6.20 3.43 -4.05
C PRO A 35 7.10 2.90 -2.94
N LEU A 36 8.17 3.62 -2.59
CA LEU A 36 9.05 3.23 -1.48
C LEU A 36 8.31 3.26 -0.15
N CYS A 37 7.54 4.32 0.12
CA CYS A 37 6.68 4.41 1.30
C CYS A 37 5.63 3.29 1.31
N MET A 38 5.00 2.99 0.16
CA MET A 38 4.09 1.84 0.05
C MET A 38 4.78 0.53 0.42
N LEU A 39 5.97 0.27 -0.12
CA LEU A 39 6.75 -0.92 0.21
C LEU A 39 7.05 -1.00 1.71
N MET A 40 7.52 0.08 2.33
CA MET A 40 7.85 0.11 3.76
C MET A 40 6.62 -0.19 4.64
N VAL A 41 5.47 0.40 4.32
CA VAL A 41 4.23 0.18 5.07
C VAL A 41 3.66 -1.22 4.81
N GLY A 42 3.76 -1.72 3.58
CA GLY A 42 3.42 -3.11 3.25
C GLY A 42 4.28 -4.12 4.00
N LEU A 43 5.59 -3.90 4.07
CA LEU A 43 6.52 -4.73 4.85
C LEU A 43 6.18 -4.70 6.34
N TRP A 44 5.81 -3.54 6.89
CA TRP A 44 5.36 -3.42 8.27
C TRP A 44 4.10 -4.26 8.54
N ALA A 45 3.12 -4.25 7.62
CA ALA A 45 1.86 -4.96 7.75
C ALA A 45 2.02 -6.49 7.78
N ILE A 46 3.06 -7.03 7.14
CA ILE A 46 3.30 -8.48 7.07
C ILE A 46 4.23 -9.00 8.18
N ILE A 47 4.71 -8.14 9.10
CA ILE A 47 5.56 -8.59 10.21
C ILE A 47 4.92 -9.73 11.01
N PRO A 48 3.62 -9.70 11.36
CA PRO A 48 2.99 -10.80 12.09
C PRO A 48 2.92 -12.12 11.30
N ASP A 49 3.02 -12.07 9.97
CA ASP A 49 3.03 -13.22 9.08
C ASP A 49 4.41 -13.88 8.94
N LEU A 50 5.49 -13.22 9.38
CA LEU A 50 6.86 -13.75 9.25
C LEU A 50 7.06 -15.14 9.87
N PRO A 51 6.52 -15.47 11.07
CA PRO A 51 6.63 -16.82 11.62
C PRO A 51 6.02 -17.89 10.72
N ARG A 52 4.88 -17.59 10.07
CA ARG A 52 4.25 -18.49 9.10
C ARG A 52 5.16 -18.76 7.91
N LEU A 53 5.80 -17.70 7.38
CA LEU A 53 6.76 -17.81 6.28
C LEU A 53 8.04 -18.56 6.67
N ALA A 54 8.44 -18.50 7.94
CA ALA A 54 9.57 -19.24 8.49
C ALA A 54 9.22 -20.69 8.90
N GLY A 55 7.96 -21.10 8.77
CA GLY A 55 7.48 -22.44 9.13
C GLY A 55 7.06 -22.63 10.59
N ASP A 56 7.13 -21.60 11.44
CA ASP A 56 6.64 -21.63 12.82
C ASP A 56 5.14 -21.27 12.89
N THR A 57 4.31 -22.23 12.50
CA THR A 57 2.86 -22.08 12.49
C THR A 57 2.27 -21.92 13.89
N ALA A 58 2.91 -22.49 14.92
CA ALA A 58 2.45 -22.39 16.31
C ALA A 58 2.61 -20.97 16.86
N LEU A 59 3.74 -20.31 16.59
CA LEU A 59 3.92 -18.90 16.93
C LEU A 59 2.97 -18.01 16.13
N TYR A 60 2.84 -18.25 14.82
CA TYR A 60 1.89 -17.53 13.97
C TYR A 60 0.47 -17.58 14.54
N HIS A 61 -0.06 -18.78 14.84
CA HIS A 61 -1.41 -18.91 15.39
C HIS A 61 -1.59 -18.17 16.73
N ARG A 62 -0.58 -18.18 17.61
CA ARG A 62 -0.63 -17.41 18.86
C ARG A 62 -0.66 -15.90 18.60
N MET A 63 0.10 -15.42 17.63
CA MET A 63 0.13 -14.01 17.24
C MET A 63 -1.18 -13.58 16.55
N ALA A 64 -1.72 -14.41 15.66
CA ALA A 64 -2.95 -14.14 14.90
C ALA A 64 -4.20 -14.00 15.78
N HIS A 65 -4.18 -14.48 17.03
CA HIS A 65 -5.27 -14.29 18.00
C HIS A 65 -5.00 -13.19 19.03
N ASN A 66 -3.87 -12.47 18.90
CA ASN A 66 -3.50 -11.42 19.83
C ASN A 66 -3.91 -10.04 19.29
N PRO A 67 -4.84 -9.33 19.94
CA PRO A 67 -5.30 -8.01 19.47
C PRO A 67 -4.18 -6.96 19.45
N ARG A 68 -3.07 -7.18 20.16
CA ARG A 68 -1.90 -6.29 20.08
C ARG A 68 -1.25 -6.28 18.69
N MET A 69 -1.54 -7.26 17.82
CA MET A 69 -1.06 -7.26 16.44
C MET A 69 -1.69 -6.16 15.58
N ASP A 70 -2.72 -5.46 16.05
CA ASP A 70 -3.29 -4.31 15.33
C ASP A 70 -2.34 -3.11 15.18
N ILE A 71 -1.22 -3.07 15.93
CA ILE A 71 -0.13 -2.11 15.67
C ILE A 71 0.49 -2.27 14.27
N PHE A 72 0.34 -3.46 13.67
CA PHE A 72 0.77 -3.77 12.31
C PHE A 72 -0.36 -3.51 11.31
N LEU A 73 -0.98 -2.32 11.41
CA LEU A 73 -2.07 -1.86 10.55
C LEU A 73 -3.33 -2.71 10.63
N PHE A 74 -3.84 -2.91 11.86
CA PHE A 74 -5.07 -3.65 12.11
C PHE A 74 -5.00 -5.12 11.68
N HIS A 75 -3.80 -5.72 11.68
CA HIS A 75 -3.58 -7.09 11.20
C HIS A 75 -4.51 -8.11 11.85
N TYR A 76 -4.69 -8.04 13.18
CA TYR A 76 -5.60 -8.93 13.90
C TYR A 76 -7.05 -8.71 13.45
N THR A 77 -7.51 -7.46 13.44
CA THR A 77 -8.87 -7.10 13.02
C THR A 77 -9.15 -7.58 11.60
N ILE A 78 -8.18 -7.40 10.69
CA ILE A 78 -8.29 -7.82 9.29
C ILE A 78 -8.36 -9.35 9.20
N ASP A 79 -7.50 -10.08 9.90
CA ASP A 79 -7.53 -11.55 9.90
C ASP A 79 -8.88 -12.12 10.36
N GLN A 80 -9.62 -11.41 11.23
CA GLN A 80 -10.95 -11.84 11.67
C GLN A 80 -12.07 -11.62 10.62
N ILE A 81 -11.88 -10.68 9.69
CA ILE A 81 -12.88 -10.31 8.68
C ILE A 81 -12.52 -10.78 7.27
N GLU A 82 -11.24 -11.10 7.04
CA GLU A 82 -10.71 -11.47 5.73
C GLU A 82 -11.24 -12.86 5.35
N SER A 83 -11.97 -12.93 4.24
CA SER A 83 -12.28 -14.20 3.57
C SER A 83 -11.17 -14.54 2.58
N ASP A 84 -11.02 -15.83 2.24
CA ASP A 84 -9.98 -16.38 1.33
C ASP A 84 -10.03 -15.86 -0.13
N ALA A 85 -10.69 -14.73 -0.38
CA ALA A 85 -10.81 -14.14 -1.70
C ALA A 85 -9.48 -13.50 -2.16
N PRO A 86 -9.01 -13.77 -3.40
CA PRO A 86 -7.71 -13.32 -3.92
C PRO A 86 -7.72 -11.86 -4.42
N TRP A 87 -8.52 -10.97 -3.83
CA TRP A 87 -8.69 -9.59 -4.31
C TRP A 87 -7.45 -8.72 -4.08
N GLY A 88 -6.53 -9.10 -3.19
CA GLY A 88 -5.31 -8.34 -2.92
C GLY A 88 -4.43 -8.12 -4.15
N MET A 89 -4.39 -9.10 -5.07
CA MET A 89 -3.67 -8.94 -6.34
C MET A 89 -4.31 -7.89 -7.26
N ALA A 90 -5.64 -7.85 -7.31
CA ALA A 90 -6.36 -6.84 -8.07
C ALA A 90 -6.11 -5.44 -7.47
N LEU A 91 -6.09 -5.32 -6.14
CA LEU A 91 -5.78 -4.05 -5.48
C LEU A 91 -4.34 -3.58 -5.75
N LEU A 92 -3.35 -4.48 -5.70
CA LEU A 92 -1.96 -4.15 -6.06
C LEU A 92 -1.85 -3.67 -7.51
N ALA A 93 -2.56 -4.33 -8.44
CA ALA A 93 -2.60 -3.91 -9.83
C ALA A 93 -3.21 -2.49 -9.98
N ILE A 94 -4.32 -2.21 -9.29
CA ILE A 94 -4.95 -0.88 -9.27
C ILE A 94 -3.98 0.18 -8.74
N GLN A 95 -3.30 -0.10 -7.63
CA GLN A 95 -2.31 0.80 -7.05
C GLN A 95 -1.18 1.11 -8.06
N ALA A 96 -0.61 0.08 -8.67
CA ALA A 96 0.47 0.24 -9.66
C ALA A 96 0.00 1.03 -10.90
N ILE A 97 -1.13 0.65 -11.48
CA ILE A 97 -1.70 1.32 -12.68
C ILE A 97 -2.00 2.78 -12.37
N SER A 98 -2.60 3.08 -11.21
CA SER A 98 -2.94 4.46 -10.84
C SER A 98 -1.70 5.35 -10.73
N LEU A 99 -0.59 4.85 -10.17
CA LEU A 99 0.67 5.58 -10.09
C LEU A 99 1.24 5.87 -11.48
N GLN A 100 1.16 4.89 -12.41
CA GLN A 100 1.59 5.10 -13.79
C GLN A 100 0.73 6.13 -14.51
N ILE A 101 -0.60 6.09 -14.31
CA ILE A 101 -1.52 7.09 -14.86
C ILE A 101 -1.18 8.49 -14.31
N MET A 102 -0.97 8.62 -13.00
CA MET A 102 -0.59 9.90 -12.38
C MET A 102 0.74 10.42 -12.94
N GLN A 103 1.73 9.54 -13.16
CA GLN A 103 3.01 9.92 -13.76
C GLN A 103 2.84 10.43 -15.19
N LEU A 104 2.09 9.70 -16.03
CA LEU A 104 1.80 10.10 -17.41
C LEU A 104 1.03 11.43 -17.46
N LEU A 105 0.05 11.62 -16.60
CA LEU A 105 -0.71 12.86 -16.52
C LEU A 105 0.17 14.04 -16.08
N ASN A 106 1.06 13.84 -15.10
CA ASN A 106 2.00 14.86 -14.65
C ASN A 106 2.99 15.25 -15.77
N LEU A 107 3.52 14.27 -16.52
CA LEU A 107 4.38 14.54 -17.68
C LEU A 107 3.66 15.37 -18.76
N ARG A 108 2.42 15.00 -19.10
CA ARG A 108 1.60 15.76 -20.06
C ARG A 108 1.29 17.19 -19.60
N GLN A 109 1.21 17.42 -18.29
CA GLN A 109 1.03 18.78 -17.76
C GLN A 109 2.30 19.62 -17.89
N ILE A 110 3.47 19.01 -17.70
CA ILE A 110 4.78 19.66 -17.88
C ILE A 110 4.98 20.03 -19.35
N GLU A 111 4.67 19.12 -20.28
CA GLU A 111 4.78 19.34 -21.73
C GLU A 111 3.90 20.49 -22.24
N LYS A 112 2.70 20.68 -21.66
CA LYS A 112 1.78 21.74 -22.07
C LYS A 112 2.27 23.16 -21.71
N GLY A 113 3.36 23.28 -20.97
CA GLY A 113 3.95 24.56 -20.56
C GLY A 113 3.03 25.40 -19.66
N PRO A 114 3.51 26.53 -19.12
CA PRO A 114 2.61 27.53 -18.56
C PRO A 114 1.66 27.99 -19.68
N ARG A 115 0.35 27.87 -19.46
CA ARG A 115 -0.61 28.56 -20.33
C ARG A 115 -0.30 30.06 -20.22
N PRO A 116 -0.13 30.78 -21.35
CA PRO A 116 0.10 32.21 -21.35
C PRO A 116 -1.05 32.95 -20.64
#